data_AF-A0A7L2AHR5-F1
#
_entry.id   AF-A0A7L2AHR5-F1
#
_cell.length_a   1.000
_cell.length_b   1.000
_cell.length_c   1.000
_cell.angle_alpha   90.00
_cell.angle_beta   90.00
_cell.angle_gamma   90.00
#
_symmetry.space_group_name_H-M   'P 1'
#
loop_
_entity.id
_entity.type
_entity.pdbx_description
1 polymer ?
#
loop_
_entity_poly.entity_id
_entity_poly.type
_entity_poly.pdbx_seq_one_letter_code
_entity_poly.pdbx_strand_id
1 'polypeptide(L)'
;RSLRRVLAAGTPLELQMQRRLTLSDSLKGCLRKGEGEEQALAGTVFALLCLQMGSGPEGEETLRSLKQLLMSVLTDGTASPSARQSCAMALGMCCCVSAADLE
;
A
#
# COMPACT_ATOMS: atom_id res chain seq x y z
N ARG A 1 5.23 5.63 10.95
CA ARG A 1 4.08 5.99 11.83
C ARG A 1 3.49 7.39 11.54
N SER A 2 4.28 8.46 11.36
CA SER A 2 3.74 9.81 11.06
C SER A 2 3.05 9.90 9.69
N LEU A 3 3.62 9.28 8.65
CA LEU A 3 3.00 9.22 7.32
C LEU A 3 1.61 8.58 7.33
N ARG A 4 1.44 7.45 8.02
CA ARG A 4 0.14 6.79 8.19
C ARG A 4 -0.93 7.73 8.75
N ARG A 5 -0.57 8.55 9.75
CA ARG A 5 -1.50 9.51 10.35
C ARG A 5 -1.85 10.64 9.40
N VAL A 6 -0.86 11.18 8.68
CA VAL A 6 -1.07 12.26 7.72
C VAL A 6 -2.00 11.82 6.59
N LEU A 7 -1.75 10.63 6.02
CA LEU A 7 -2.63 10.07 5.00
C LEU A 7 -4.03 9.82 5.57
N ALA A 8 -4.15 9.19 6.75
CA ALA A 8 -5.46 8.93 7.36
C ALA A 8 -6.24 10.21 7.72
N ALA A 9 -5.56 11.33 7.99
CA ALA A 9 -6.19 12.61 8.30
C ALA A 9 -6.67 13.38 7.06
N GLY A 10 -6.39 12.89 5.85
CA GLY A 10 -6.77 13.52 4.59
C GLY A 10 -5.71 14.51 4.10
N THR A 11 -4.82 14.04 3.22
CA THR A 11 -3.94 14.91 2.43
C THR A 11 -4.61 15.34 1.13
N PRO A 12 -4.38 16.58 0.64
CA PRO A 12 -4.89 17.00 -0.66
C PRO A 12 -4.39 16.07 -1.77
N LEU A 13 -5.31 15.58 -2.60
CA LEU A 13 -5.04 14.60 -3.65
C LEU A 13 -3.90 15.04 -4.58
N GLU A 14 -3.88 16.31 -4.99
CA GLU A 14 -2.86 16.86 -5.89
C GLU A 14 -1.43 16.76 -5.34
N LEU A 15 -1.26 17.07 -4.05
CA LEU A 15 0.05 17.01 -3.39
C LEU A 15 0.55 15.56 -3.26
N GLN A 16 -0.40 14.62 -3.18
CA GLN A 16 -0.11 13.20 -3.12
C GLN A 16 0.26 12.62 -4.49
N MET A 17 -0.41 13.07 -5.55
CA MET A 17 -0.07 12.72 -6.93
C MET A 17 1.37 13.12 -7.26
N GLN A 18 1.80 14.31 -6.84
CA GLN A 18 3.17 14.81 -7.07
C GLN A 18 4.27 13.96 -6.42
N ARG A 19 3.97 13.26 -5.32
CA ARG A 19 4.95 12.48 -4.54
C ARG A 19 4.77 10.97 -4.64
N ARG A 20 3.77 10.51 -5.38
CA ARG A 20 3.36 9.10 -5.46
C ARG A 20 4.48 8.16 -5.85
N LEU A 21 5.28 8.51 -6.86
CA LEU A 21 6.38 7.67 -7.33
C LEU A 21 7.42 7.46 -6.23
N THR A 22 7.87 8.55 -5.61
CA THR A 22 8.83 8.51 -4.50
C THR A 22 8.29 7.75 -3.29
N LEU A 23 7.00 7.94 -2.96
CA LEU A 23 6.35 7.21 -1.87
C LEU A 23 6.23 5.71 -2.19
N SER A 24 5.81 5.37 -3.39
CA SER A 24 5.71 3.99 -3.89
C SER A 24 7.07 3.30 -3.82
N ASP A 25 8.14 3.94 -4.30
CA ASP A 25 9.49 3.36 -4.26
C ASP A 25 10.01 3.20 -2.83
N SER A 26 9.74 4.16 -1.95
CA SER A 26 10.07 4.05 -0.53
C SER A 26 9.35 2.86 0.12
N LEU A 27 8.06 2.69 -0.19
CA LEU A 27 7.24 1.56 0.31
C LEU A 27 7.73 0.22 -0.23
N LYS A 28 8.12 0.14 -1.52
CA LYS A 28 8.75 -1.06 -2.09
C LYS A 28 10.03 -1.40 -1.33
N GLY A 29 10.82 -0.41 -0.96
CA GLY A 29 12.02 -0.57 -0.12
C GLY A 29 11.69 -1.20 1.23
N CYS A 30 10.74 -0.61 1.98
CA CYS A 30 10.32 -1.11 3.28
C CYS A 30 9.70 -2.52 3.21
N LEU A 31 8.94 -2.85 2.16
CA LEU A 31 8.37 -4.19 1.99
C LEU A 31 9.43 -5.24 1.64
N ARG A 32 10.43 -4.88 0.83
CA ARG A 32 11.51 -5.80 0.41
C ARG A 32 12.56 -6.04 1.47
N LYS A 33 12.93 -4.99 2.22
CA LYS A 33 14.10 -4.99 3.10
C LYS A 33 13.76 -4.79 4.58
N GLY A 34 12.58 -4.26 4.88
CA GLY A 34 12.15 -4.07 6.25
C GLY A 34 11.70 -5.39 6.87
N GLU A 35 11.51 -5.38 8.18
CA GLU A 35 11.07 -6.54 8.95
C GLU A 35 9.98 -6.13 9.96
N GLY A 36 9.15 -7.09 10.37
CA GLY A 36 8.26 -6.93 11.52
C GLY A 36 7.28 -5.76 11.38
N GLU A 37 7.43 -4.77 12.26
CA GLU A 37 6.57 -3.59 12.30
C GLU A 37 6.75 -2.67 11.09
N GLU A 38 7.95 -2.61 10.51
CA GLU A 38 8.21 -1.75 9.34
C GLU A 38 7.41 -2.23 8.13
N GLN A 39 7.43 -3.54 7.84
CA GLN A 39 6.63 -4.14 6.77
C GLN A 39 5.13 -3.97 7.02
N ALA A 40 4.69 -4.16 8.27
CA ALA A 40 3.28 -3.96 8.62
C ALA A 40 2.83 -2.51 8.40
N LEU A 41 3.65 -1.53 8.81
CA LEU A 41 3.36 -0.13 8.55
C LEU A 41 3.39 0.20 7.06
N ALA A 42 4.32 -0.38 6.30
CA ALA A 42 4.40 -0.19 4.85
C ALA A 42 3.15 -0.73 4.14
N GLY A 43 2.66 -1.91 4.52
CA GLY A 43 1.40 -2.47 3.99
C GLY A 43 0.20 -1.57 4.29
N THR A 44 0.11 -1.04 5.51
CA THR A 44 -0.98 -0.12 5.89
C THR A 44 -0.91 1.21 5.13
N VAL A 45 0.28 1.80 5.00
CA VAL A 45 0.48 3.06 4.26
C VAL A 45 0.18 2.88 2.77
N PHE A 46 0.53 1.72 2.21
CA PHE A 46 0.19 1.39 0.83
C PHE A 46 -1.32 1.32 0.61
N ALA A 47 -2.07 0.67 1.50
CA ALA A 47 -3.52 0.60 1.36
C ALA A 47 -4.18 1.99 1.37
N LEU A 48 -3.71 2.89 2.24
CA LEU A 48 -4.16 4.29 2.27
C LEU A 48 -3.79 5.04 0.99
N LEU A 49 -2.59 4.79 0.45
CA LEU A 49 -2.17 5.36 -0.83
C LEU A 49 -3.12 4.91 -1.95
N CYS A 50 -3.42 3.62 -2.06
CA CYS A 50 -4.37 3.11 -3.07
C CYS A 50 -5.78 3.68 -2.90
N LEU A 51 -6.29 3.77 -1.68
CA LEU A 51 -7.60 4.38 -1.41
C LEU A 51 -7.66 5.84 -1.86
N GLN A 52 -6.59 6.59 -1.62
CA GLN A 52 -6.53 8.01 -1.97
C GLN A 52 -6.33 8.21 -3.47
N MET A 53 -5.62 7.30 -4.13
CA MET A 53 -5.41 7.33 -5.57
C MET A 53 -6.68 7.02 -6.38
N GLY A 54 -7.61 6.24 -5.81
CA GLY A 54 -8.78 5.77 -6.52
C GLY A 54 -8.46 4.81 -7.67
N SER A 55 -9.41 4.61 -8.56
CA SER A 55 -9.34 3.69 -9.71
C SER A 55 -8.71 4.28 -10.98
N GLY A 56 -8.14 5.48 -10.90
CA GLY A 56 -7.44 6.08 -12.05
C GLY A 56 -6.24 5.24 -12.53
N PRO A 57 -5.78 5.43 -13.78
CA PRO A 57 -4.70 4.63 -14.37
C PRO A 57 -3.42 4.67 -13.55
N GLU A 58 -3.13 5.79 -12.88
CA GLU A 58 -1.99 5.95 -11.99
C GLU A 58 -2.13 5.15 -10.69
N GLY A 59 -3.36 5.02 -10.19
CA GLY A 59 -3.71 4.21 -9.02
C GLY A 59 -3.53 2.73 -9.32
N GLU A 60 -4.02 2.28 -10.47
CA GLU A 60 -3.86 0.90 -10.95
C GLU A 60 -2.39 0.51 -11.17
N GLU A 61 -1.58 1.38 -11.77
CA GLU A 61 -0.15 1.09 -11.98
C GLU A 61 0.60 0.94 -10.65
N THR A 62 0.31 1.84 -9.71
CA THR A 62 0.87 1.81 -8.35
C THR A 62 0.44 0.53 -7.63
N LEU A 63 -0.84 0.17 -7.73
CA LEU A 63 -1.40 -1.05 -7.17
C LEU A 63 -0.75 -2.28 -7.77
N ARG A 64 -0.67 -2.39 -9.10
CA ARG A 64 -0.07 -3.53 -9.80
C ARG A 64 1.36 -3.79 -9.34
N SER A 65 2.16 -2.73 -9.25
CA SER A 65 3.57 -2.79 -8.84
C SER A 65 3.76 -3.28 -7.41
N LEU A 66 2.91 -2.84 -6.48
CA LEU A 66 3.03 -3.15 -5.06
C LEU A 66 2.23 -4.38 -4.64
N LYS A 67 1.19 -4.77 -5.37
CA LYS A 67 0.40 -6.00 -5.17
C LYS A 67 1.29 -7.24 -5.18
N GLN A 68 2.20 -7.34 -6.14
CA GLN A 68 3.14 -8.47 -6.23
C GLN A 68 4.03 -8.57 -4.98
N LEU A 69 4.47 -7.44 -4.44
CA LEU A 69 5.29 -7.39 -3.23
C LEU A 69 4.50 -7.74 -1.96
N LEU A 70 3.26 -7.29 -1.86
CA LEU A 70 2.39 -7.69 -0.75
C LEU A 70 2.07 -9.17 -0.80
N MET A 71 1.84 -9.73 -1.98
CA MET A 71 1.63 -11.17 -2.15
C MET A 71 2.87 -11.94 -1.72
N SER A 72 4.08 -11.51 -2.10
CA SER A 72 5.30 -12.19 -1.68
C SER A 72 5.47 -12.20 -0.16
N VAL A 73 5.25 -11.06 0.52
CA VAL A 73 5.34 -10.98 1.99
C VAL A 73 4.22 -11.80 2.66
N LEU A 74 3.01 -11.81 2.10
CA LEU A 74 1.89 -12.58 2.63
C LEU A 74 2.17 -14.09 2.59
N THR A 75 2.77 -14.58 1.51
CA THR A 75 3.08 -16.01 1.33
C THR A 75 4.40 -16.44 1.99
N ASP A 76 5.21 -15.50 2.45
CA ASP A 76 6.46 -15.78 3.14
C ASP A 76 6.19 -16.30 4.55
N GLY A 77 6.49 -17.60 4.77
CA GLY A 77 6.36 -18.25 6.07
C GLY A 77 7.31 -17.72 7.14
N THR A 78 8.38 -17.03 6.74
CA THR A 78 9.39 -16.44 7.64
C THR A 78 9.03 -15.01 8.04
N ALA A 79 8.17 -14.34 7.27
CA ALA A 79 7.69 -13.00 7.60
C ALA A 79 6.82 -13.01 8.87
N SER A 80 6.91 -11.92 9.64
CA SER A 80 6.16 -11.80 10.90
C SER A 80 4.64 -11.89 10.69
N PRO A 81 3.88 -12.45 11.66
CA PRO A 81 2.41 -12.51 11.56
C PRO A 81 1.76 -11.15 11.32
N SER A 82 2.27 -10.08 11.95
CA SER A 82 1.77 -8.71 11.77
C SER A 82 2.00 -8.17 10.36
N ALA A 83 3.17 -8.45 9.77
CA ALA A 83 3.47 -8.05 8.40
C ALA A 83 2.54 -8.74 7.41
N ARG A 84 2.36 -10.07 7.55
CA ARG A 84 1.45 -10.85 6.70
C ARG A 84 0.00 -10.39 6.84
N GLN A 85 -0.48 -10.19 8.07
CA GLN A 85 -1.84 -9.69 8.31
C GLN A 85 -2.06 -8.32 7.66
N SER A 86 -1.09 -7.40 7.80
CA SER A 86 -1.20 -6.08 7.17
C SER A 86 -1.17 -6.18 5.64
N CYS A 87 -0.38 -7.09 5.06
CA CYS A 87 -0.35 -7.30 3.62
C CYS A 87 -1.66 -7.90 3.11
N ALA A 88 -2.25 -8.87 3.83
CA ALA A 88 -3.56 -9.43 3.51
C ALA A 88 -4.65 -8.36 3.53
N MET A 89 -4.68 -7.53 4.57
CA MET A 89 -5.63 -6.43 4.69
C MET A 89 -5.46 -5.41 3.56
N ALA A 90 -4.21 -5.05 3.25
CA ALA A 90 -3.90 -4.13 2.16
C ALA A 90 -4.36 -4.66 0.80
N LEU A 91 -4.10 -5.94 0.50
CA LEU A 91 -4.57 -6.60 -0.71
C LEU A 91 -6.10 -6.58 -0.81
N GLY A 92 -6.80 -6.93 0.29
CA GLY A 92 -8.27 -6.91 0.34
C GLY A 92 -8.83 -5.51 0.08
N MET A 93 -8.31 -4.49 0.76
CA MET A 93 -8.74 -3.10 0.58
C MET A 93 -8.52 -2.61 -0.85
N CYS A 94 -7.39 -2.94 -1.47
CA CYS A 94 -7.12 -2.52 -2.84
C CYS A 94 -8.02 -3.21 -3.86
N CYS A 95 -8.39 -4.48 -3.64
CA CYS A 95 -9.35 -5.17 -4.49
C CYS A 95 -10.74 -4.51 -4.45
N CYS A 96 -11.17 -3.96 -3.31
CA CYS A 96 -12.43 -3.21 -3.23
C CYS A 96 -12.38 -1.92 -4.08
N VAL A 97 -11.23 -1.23 -4.10
CA VAL A 97 -11.06 0.01 -4.89
C VAL A 97 -11.10 -0.27 -6.39
N SER A 98 -10.45 -1.35 -6.86
CA SER A 98 -10.47 -1.73 -8.28
C SER A 98 -11.76 -2.42 -8.73
N ALA A 99 -12.57 -2.94 -7.81
CA ALA A 99 -13.86 -3.52 -8.13
C ALA A 99 -14.99 -2.48 -8.21
N ALA A 100 -14.77 -1.27 -7.70
CA ALA A 100 -15.75 -0.18 -7.73
C ALA A 100 -16.01 0.38 -9.15
N ASP A 101 -15.22 0.00 -10.15
CA ASP A 101 -15.44 0.36 -11.57
C ASP A 101 -16.29 -0.66 -12.35
N LEU A 102 -16.73 -1.74 -11.70
CA LEU A 102 -17.55 -2.80 -12.32
C LEU A 102 -19.08 -2.56 -12.20
N GLU A 103 -19.50 -1.37 -11.76
CA GLU A 103 -20.92 -0.95 -11.70
C GLU A 103 -21.27 0.13 -12.74
#